data_AF-A0A4Q7VM78-F1
#
_entry.id   AF-A0A4Q7VM78-F1
#
_cell.length_a   1.000
_cell.length_b   1.000
_cell.length_c   1.000
_cell.angle_alpha   90.00
_cell.angle_beta   90.00
_cell.angle_gamma   90.00
#
_symmetry.space_group_name_H-M   'P 1'
#
loop_
_entity.id
_entity.type
_entity.pdbx_description
1 polymer ?
#
loop_
_entity_poly.entity_id
_entity_poly.type
_entity_poly.pdbx_seq_one_letter_code
_entity_poly.pdbx_strand_id
1 'polypeptide(L)'
;MPQDEEIELASQQFENLLNEEQKEAFNYLLNHTVFCPSCSNICPDGVVNVIPVLTDADEVLMKGKCAKCGSGVTRLMLLEEDAGFADRVKAIRNKPIH
;
A
#
# COMPACT_ATOMS: atom_id res chain seq x y z
N MET A 1 10.05 -5.17 18.69
CA MET A 1 9.55 -3.81 18.39
C MET A 1 8.08 -3.80 18.75
N PRO A 2 7.53 -2.73 19.35
CA PRO A 2 6.08 -2.68 19.56
C PRO A 2 5.38 -2.74 18.20
N GLN A 3 4.21 -3.37 18.15
CA GLN A 3 3.42 -3.59 16.94
C GLN A 3 2.80 -2.29 16.38
N ASP A 4 3.05 -1.15 17.02
CA ASP A 4 2.25 0.07 16.90
C ASP A 4 2.84 1.14 15.96
N GLU A 5 3.86 0.79 15.14
CA GLU A 5 4.47 1.76 14.21
C GLU A 5 4.15 1.41 12.75
N GLU A 6 3.59 2.39 12.02
CA GLU A 6 3.48 2.37 10.56
C GLU A 6 4.89 2.36 9.94
N ILE A 7 5.11 1.51 8.94
CA ILE A 7 6.40 1.42 8.25
C ILE A 7 6.20 1.82 6.80
N GLU A 8 6.81 2.94 6.38
CA GLU A 8 6.95 3.23 4.95
C GLU A 8 7.87 2.18 4.31
N LEU A 9 7.36 1.50 3.30
CA LEU A 9 8.07 0.39 2.69
C LEU A 9 8.96 0.90 1.56
N ALA A 10 10.26 0.63 1.68
CA ALA A 10 11.16 0.74 0.53
C ALA A 10 10.72 -0.23 -0.58
N SER A 11 11.05 0.06 -1.84
CA SER A 11 10.63 -0.75 -2.99
C SER A 11 10.93 -2.24 -2.80
N GLN A 12 12.11 -2.59 -2.29
CA GLN A 12 12.46 -3.99 -2.05
C GLN A 12 11.65 -4.64 -0.91
N GLN A 13 11.25 -3.88 0.12
CA GLN A 13 10.40 -4.41 1.19
C GLN A 13 8.99 -4.67 0.65
N PHE A 14 8.47 -3.76 -0.16
CA PHE A 14 7.17 -3.91 -0.83
C PHE A 14 7.14 -5.11 -1.78
N GLU A 15 8.17 -5.27 -2.63
CA GLU A 15 8.30 -6.41 -3.54
C GLU A 15 8.35 -7.77 -2.83
N ASN A 16 8.94 -7.81 -1.62
CA ASN A 16 9.00 -9.01 -0.79
C ASN A 16 7.74 -9.22 0.05
N LEU A 17 6.89 -8.19 0.21
CA LEU A 17 5.68 -8.26 1.01
C LEU A 17 4.53 -8.93 0.25
N LEU A 18 4.41 -8.61 -1.03
CA LEU A 18 3.32 -9.10 -1.89
C LEU A 18 3.80 -10.23 -2.80
N ASN A 19 2.97 -11.25 -2.98
CA ASN A 19 3.15 -12.21 -4.08
C ASN A 19 2.67 -11.58 -5.42
N GLU A 20 2.89 -12.27 -6.54
CA GLU A 20 2.56 -11.72 -7.87
C GLU A 20 1.06 -11.40 -8.04
N GLU A 21 0.18 -12.29 -7.58
CA GLU A 21 -1.28 -12.05 -7.60
C GLU A 21 -1.68 -10.81 -6.78
N GLN A 22 -1.07 -10.65 -5.61
CA GLN A 22 -1.29 -9.48 -4.75
C GLN A 22 -0.75 -8.20 -5.40
N LYS A 23 0.38 -8.25 -6.11
CA LYS A 23 0.90 -7.10 -6.87
C LYS A 23 -0.05 -6.71 -8.00
N GLU A 24 -0.62 -7.69 -8.71
CA GLU A 24 -1.63 -7.43 -9.73
C GLU A 24 -2.88 -6.78 -9.14
N ALA A 25 -3.38 -7.32 -8.02
CA ALA A 25 -4.52 -6.75 -7.29
C ALA A 25 -4.22 -5.32 -6.78
N PHE A 26 -3.02 -5.08 -6.25
CA PHE A 26 -2.56 -3.76 -5.83
C PHE A 26 -2.57 -2.75 -6.99
N ASN A 27 -2.00 -3.14 -8.14
CA ASN A 27 -2.00 -2.33 -9.36
C ASN A 27 -3.41 -2.07 -9.87
N TYR A 28 -4.30 -3.06 -9.78
CA TYR A 28 -5.71 -2.88 -10.14
C TYR A 28 -6.37 -1.84 -9.24
N LEU A 29 -6.19 -1.94 -7.91
CA LEU A 29 -6.75 -1.01 -6.94
C LEU A 29 -6.30 0.42 -7.18
N LEU A 30 -5.00 0.63 -7.44
CA LEU A 30 -4.43 1.95 -7.73
C LEU A 30 -5.07 2.61 -8.95
N ASN A 31 -5.25 1.84 -10.02
CA ASN A 31 -5.67 2.38 -11.31
C ASN A 31 -7.19 2.55 -11.42
N HIS A 32 -7.97 1.79 -10.64
CA HIS A 32 -9.42 1.72 -10.87
C HIS A 32 -10.29 2.03 -9.65
N THR A 33 -9.74 2.14 -8.45
CA THR A 33 -10.57 2.23 -7.23
C THR A 33 -10.26 3.41 -6.32
N VAL A 34 -9.21 4.19 -6.60
CA VAL A 34 -8.82 5.32 -5.77
C VAL A 34 -9.70 6.53 -6.07
N PHE A 35 -10.63 6.82 -5.16
CA PHE A 35 -11.47 8.01 -5.24
C PHE A 35 -10.68 9.26 -4.83
N CYS A 36 -10.78 10.32 -5.63
CA CYS A 36 -10.22 11.63 -5.33
C CYS A 36 -11.37 12.59 -4.92
N PRO A 37 -11.41 13.04 -3.65
CA PRO A 37 -12.43 13.98 -3.19
C PRO A 37 -12.45 15.29 -3.99
N SER A 38 -11.28 15.82 -4.34
CA SER A 38 -11.14 17.07 -5.11
C SER A 38 -11.67 16.94 -6.53
N CYS A 39 -11.57 15.76 -7.15
CA CYS A 39 -12.14 15.50 -8.47
C CYS A 39 -13.59 14.99 -8.39
N SER A 40 -14.05 14.59 -7.19
CA SER A 40 -15.33 13.90 -6.98
C SER A 40 -15.52 12.70 -7.90
N ASN A 41 -14.43 11.99 -8.20
CA ASN A 41 -14.41 10.84 -9.10
C ASN A 41 -13.24 9.90 -8.74
N ILE A 42 -13.23 8.68 -9.26
CA ILE A 42 -12.02 7.85 -9.32
C ILE A 42 -10.94 8.65 -10.02
N CYS A 43 -9.70 8.66 -9.50
CA CYS A 43 -8.55 9.37 -10.03
C CYS A 43 -8.47 9.23 -11.56
N PRO A 44 -8.92 10.22 -12.35
CA PRO A 44 -9.21 9.99 -13.77
C PRO A 44 -7.97 9.70 -14.59
N ASP A 45 -6.85 10.26 -14.15
CA ASP A 45 -5.53 10.11 -14.78
C ASP A 45 -4.61 9.19 -13.93
N GLY A 46 -5.20 8.42 -13.01
CA GLY A 46 -4.47 7.52 -12.12
C GLY A 46 -3.83 8.20 -10.89
N VAL A 47 -3.01 7.42 -10.19
CA VAL A 47 -2.31 7.82 -8.96
C VAL A 47 -0.81 7.83 -9.22
N VAL A 48 -0.13 8.88 -8.76
CA VAL A 48 1.32 9.07 -8.88
C VAL A 48 1.97 9.26 -7.52
N ASN A 49 3.29 9.10 -7.46
CA ASN A 49 4.08 9.20 -6.21
C ASN A 49 3.56 8.26 -5.12
N VAL A 50 3.33 7.00 -5.50
CA VAL A 50 2.79 5.98 -4.59
C VAL A 50 3.85 5.61 -3.56
N ILE A 51 3.48 5.67 -2.29
CA ILE A 51 4.25 5.25 -1.12
C ILE A 51 3.44 4.16 -0.42
N PRO A 52 3.86 2.89 -0.51
CA PRO A 52 3.23 1.81 0.25
C PRO A 52 3.68 1.87 1.71
N VAL A 53 2.71 1.68 2.61
CA VAL A 53 2.89 1.73 4.06
C VAL A 53 2.31 0.44 4.65
N LEU A 54 3.09 -0.24 5.48
CA LEU A 54 2.58 -1.31 6.33
C LEU A 54 1.99 -0.67 7.59
N THR A 55 0.68 -0.79 7.79
CA THR A 55 -0.03 -0.22 8.95
C THR A 55 0.30 -0.99 10.23
N ASP A 56 -0.03 -0.44 11.39
CA ASP A 56 0.02 -1.12 12.69
C ASP A 56 -0.89 -2.36 12.76
N ALA A 57 -1.99 -2.35 12.00
CA ALA A 57 -2.91 -3.48 11.81
C ALA A 57 -2.39 -4.56 10.83
N ASP A 58 -1.12 -4.49 10.41
CA ASP A 58 -0.50 -5.39 9.44
C ASP A 58 -1.17 -5.34 8.05
N GLU A 59 -1.75 -4.21 7.65
CA GLU A 59 -2.38 -4.01 6.34
C GLU A 59 -1.49 -3.19 5.40
N VAL A 60 -1.79 -3.16 4.10
CA VAL A 60 -1.07 -2.32 3.13
C VAL A 60 -1.88 -1.08 2.81
N LEU A 61 -1.44 0.06 3.33
CA LEU A 61 -1.96 1.38 3.01
C LEU A 61 -1.13 2.01 1.89
N MET A 62 -1.79 2.47 0.85
CA MET A 62 -1.17 3.25 -0.22
C MET A 62 -1.41 4.72 0.05
N LYS A 63 -0.34 5.52 0.09
CA LYS A 63 -0.40 6.99 0.05
C LYS A 63 0.07 7.45 -1.32
N GLY A 64 -0.58 8.44 -1.93
CA GLY A 64 -0.19 8.94 -3.24
C GLY A 64 -0.83 10.28 -3.58
N LYS A 65 -0.72 10.69 -4.84
CA LYS A 65 -1.36 11.91 -5.37
C LYS A 65 -2.21 11.58 -6.58
N CYS A 66 -3.37 12.21 -6.69
CA CYS A 66 -4.17 12.18 -7.91
C CYS A 66 -3.39 12.85 -9.03
N ALA A 67 -3.14 12.15 -10.14
CA ALA A 67 -2.37 12.70 -11.26
C ALA A 67 -3.04 13.92 -11.91
N LYS A 68 -4.38 13.99 -11.86
CA LYS A 68 -5.17 15.08 -12.45
C LYS A 68 -5.08 16.40 -11.67
N CYS A 69 -5.19 16.35 -10.34
CA CYS A 69 -5.34 17.55 -9.51
C CYS A 69 -4.27 17.72 -8.43
N GLY A 70 -3.36 16.75 -8.27
CA GLY A 70 -2.28 16.77 -7.29
C GLY A 70 -2.71 16.57 -5.83
N SER A 71 -4.01 16.42 -5.54
CA SER A 71 -4.51 16.18 -4.18
C SER A 71 -4.04 14.84 -3.63
N GLY A 72 -3.77 14.79 -2.33
CA GLY A 72 -3.44 13.56 -1.63
C GLY A 72 -4.58 12.56 -1.68
N VAL A 73 -4.25 11.30 -1.95
CA VAL A 73 -5.20 10.19 -1.99
C VAL A 73 -4.62 8.99 -1.27
N THR A 74 -5.50 8.18 -0.69
CA THR A 74 -5.11 6.98 0.05
C THR A 74 -6.03 5.81 -0.30
N ARG A 75 -5.50 4.60 -0.22
CA ARG A 75 -6.28 3.38 -0.44
C ARG A 75 -5.69 2.21 0.33
N LEU A 76 -6.53 1.52 1.08
CA LEU A 76 -6.17 0.33 1.84
C LEU A 76 -6.35 -0.92 0.97
N MET A 77 -5.42 -1.86 1.10
CA MET A 77 -5.52 -3.22 0.57
C MET A 77 -5.61 -4.19 1.75
N LEU A 78 -6.74 -4.87 1.86
CA LEU A 78 -6.99 -5.91 2.86
C LEU A 78 -6.49 -7.25 2.33
N LEU A 79 -5.70 -7.95 3.14
CA LEU A 79 -5.02 -9.20 2.78
C LEU A 79 -5.33 -10.34 3.78
N GLU A 80 -6.44 -10.20 4.51
CA GLU A 80 -6.81 -10.98 5.71
C GLU A 80 -6.83 -12.51 5.56
N GLU A 81 -6.91 -13.04 4.33
CA GLU A 81 -7.05 -14.47 4.07
C GLU A 81 -5.77 -15.17 3.54
N ASP A 82 -4.65 -14.44 3.34
CA ASP A 82 -3.42 -15.05 2.84
C ASP A 82 -2.52 -15.57 3.97
N ALA A 83 -2.47 -16.91 4.12
CA ALA A 83 -1.66 -17.58 5.14
C ALA A 83 -0.18 -17.20 5.09
N GLY A 84 0.36 -16.84 3.92
CA GLY A 84 1.76 -16.46 3.77
C GLY A 84 2.06 -14.99 4.08
N PHE A 85 1.05 -14.11 4.08
CA PHE A 85 1.24 -12.68 4.21
C PHE A 85 1.70 -12.28 5.62
N ALA A 86 1.09 -12.85 6.65
CA ALA A 86 1.47 -12.61 8.05
C ALA A 86 2.95 -12.95 8.32
N ASP A 87 3.50 -13.97 7.67
CA ASP A 87 4.91 -14.34 7.82
C ASP A 87 5.84 -13.35 7.09
N ARG A 88 5.44 -12.84 5.93
CA ARG A 88 6.17 -11.78 5.21
C ARG A 88 6.17 -10.46 5.98
N VAL A 89 5.03 -10.11 6.59
CA VAL A 89 4.90 -8.95 7.51
C VAL A 89 5.86 -9.07 8.69
N LYS A 90 5.87 -10.22 9.39
CA LYS A 90 6.83 -10.47 10.49
C LYS A 90 8.27 -10.32 10.04
N ALA A 91 8.61 -10.79 8.83
CA ALA A 91 9.96 -10.69 8.29
C ALA A 91 10.40 -9.23 8.06
N ILE A 92 9.47 -8.34 7.69
CA ILE A 92 9.72 -6.90 7.56
C ILE A 92 9.91 -6.27 8.94
N ARG A 93 8.98 -6.50 9.87
CA ARG A 93 9.01 -5.90 11.22
C ARG A 93 10.20 -6.34 12.07
N ASN A 94 10.70 -7.55 11.86
CA ASN A 94 11.83 -8.10 12.63
C ASN A 94 13.20 -7.76 12.02
N LYS A 95 13.27 -7.16 10.83
CA LYS A 95 14.55 -6.73 10.25
C LYS A 95 14.94 -5.34 10.81
N PRO A 96 16.14 -5.20 11.40
CA PRO A 96 16.62 -3.89 11.81
C PRO A 96 16.81 -3.00 10.57
N ILE A 97 16.30 -1.78 10.64
CA ILE A 97 16.57 -0.73 9.66
C ILE A 97 18.08 -0.46 9.73
N HIS A 98 18.82 -0.79 8.68
CA HIS A 98 20.25 -0.47 8.53
C HIS A 98 20.41 0.82 7.73
#